data_AF-A0A4Q5WT54-F1
#
_entry.id   AF-A0A4Q5WT54-F1
#
_cell.length_a   1.000
_cell.length_b   1.000
_cell.length_c   1.000
_cell.angle_alpha   90.00
_cell.angle_beta   90.00
_cell.angle_gamma   90.00
#
_symmetry.space_group_name_H-M   'P 1'
#
loop_
_entity.id
_entity.type
_entity.pdbx_description
1 polymer ?
#
loop_
_entity_poly.entity_id
_entity_poly.type
_entity_poly.pdbx_seq_one_letter_code
_entity_poly.pdbx_strand_id
1 'polypeptide(L)'
;MKRRLLFSFLATTVMIVAMRVQGGALLRPPQSRRGIVDLEFAWTEPRYAELMALWRRPVVLGNLYLDFLFIAAYAWFLWTASRTLGTRFRMPRVPSVFAGLGVAAGALDLVENACLLYRVHGGSGSWALTTAGIAAGAKFSAVLAVLLFLLYALLGKRKRRRAGAPSSV
;
A
#
# COMPACT_ATOMS: atom_id res chain seq x y z
N MET A 1 -2.47 -9.10 20.33
CA MET A 1 -2.40 -8.00 19.34
C MET A 1 -0.97 -7.59 18.99
N LYS A 2 -0.08 -7.32 19.97
CA LYS A 2 1.32 -6.92 19.69
C LYS A 2 2.11 -7.89 18.81
N ARG A 3 1.98 -9.22 19.03
CA ARG A 3 2.63 -10.25 18.18
C ARG A 3 2.15 -10.17 16.73
N ARG A 4 0.84 -10.04 16.50
CA ARG A 4 0.26 -9.89 15.15
C ARG A 4 0.78 -8.63 14.45
N LEU A 5 0.87 -7.50 15.17
CA LEU A 5 1.44 -6.27 14.66
C LEU A 5 2.93 -6.43 14.31
N LEU A 6 3.71 -7.12 15.15
CA LEU A 6 5.11 -7.38 14.87
C LEU A 6 5.29 -8.25 13.61
N PHE A 7 4.53 -9.35 13.51
CA PHE A 7 4.60 -10.24 12.35
C PHE A 7 4.17 -9.55 11.06
N SER A 8 3.07 -8.79 11.08
CA SER A 8 2.61 -8.05 9.90
C SER A 8 3.62 -6.98 9.49
N PHE A 9 4.18 -6.24 10.45
CA PHE A 9 5.24 -5.25 10.19
C PHE A 9 6.49 -5.88 9.57
N LEU A 10 6.96 -7.01 10.12
CA LEU A 10 8.12 -7.72 9.57
C LEU A 10 7.84 -8.26 8.16
N ALA A 11 6.67 -8.86 7.94
CA ALA A 11 6.26 -9.33 6.62
C ALA A 11 6.23 -8.18 5.60
N THR A 12 5.60 -7.05 5.93
CA THR A 12 5.61 -5.86 5.07
C THR A 12 7.03 -5.35 4.82
N THR A 13 7.89 -5.31 5.83
CA THR A 13 9.27 -4.83 5.69
C THR A 13 10.09 -5.73 4.77
N VAL A 14 10.00 -7.05 4.94
CA VAL A 14 10.65 -8.02 4.05
C VAL A 14 10.19 -7.85 2.62
N MET A 15 8.87 -7.69 2.41
CA MET A 15 8.32 -7.48 1.09
C MET A 15 8.74 -6.14 0.46
N ILE A 16 8.83 -5.05 1.24
CA ILE A 16 9.38 -3.77 0.75
C ILE A 16 10.81 -3.94 0.24
N VAL A 17 11.65 -4.68 0.98
CA VAL A 17 13.02 -4.96 0.56
C VAL A 17 13.04 -5.81 -0.71
N ALA A 18 12.25 -6.87 -0.78
CA ALA A 18 12.14 -7.74 -1.95
C ALA A 18 11.70 -6.95 -3.20
N MET A 19 10.62 -6.15 -3.08
CA MET A 19 10.13 -5.28 -4.14
C MET A 19 11.17 -4.24 -4.56
N ARG A 20 11.95 -3.69 -3.61
CA ARG A 20 12.99 -2.71 -3.93
C ARG A 20 14.14 -3.33 -4.73
N VAL A 21 14.57 -4.53 -4.36
CA VAL A 21 15.63 -5.25 -5.08
C VAL A 21 15.16 -5.63 -6.49
N GLN A 22 13.97 -6.20 -6.61
CA GLN A 22 13.43 -6.65 -7.89
C GLN A 22 13.01 -5.48 -8.81
N GLY A 23 12.43 -4.43 -8.25
CA GLY A 23 11.99 -3.23 -8.96
C GLY A 23 13.13 -2.29 -9.36
N GLY A 24 14.33 -2.46 -8.80
CA GLY A 24 15.51 -1.66 -9.15
C GLY A 24 15.85 -1.72 -10.64
N ALA A 25 15.58 -2.85 -11.31
CA ALA A 25 15.80 -3.03 -12.74
C ALA A 25 14.86 -2.17 -13.63
N LEU A 26 13.76 -1.66 -13.07
CA LEU A 26 12.80 -0.80 -13.77
C LEU A 26 13.17 0.68 -13.68
N LEU A 27 14.10 1.07 -12.81
CA LEU A 27 14.56 2.45 -12.69
C LEU A 27 15.48 2.80 -13.87
N ARG A 28 15.01 3.67 -14.77
CA ARG A 28 15.69 4.07 -16.00
C ARG A 28 15.53 5.59 -16.23
N PRO A 29 16.28 6.43 -15.50
CA PRO A 29 16.22 7.88 -15.71
C PRO A 29 16.75 8.27 -17.10
N PRO A 30 16.15 9.28 -17.77
CA PRO A 30 15.03 10.10 -17.30
C PRO A 30 13.64 9.50 -17.49
N GLN A 31 13.48 8.45 -18.31
CA GLN A 31 12.19 7.97 -18.82
C GLN A 31 11.33 7.25 -17.77
N SER A 32 11.95 6.52 -16.83
CA SER A 32 11.28 5.97 -15.65
C SER A 32 12.08 6.25 -14.38
N ARG A 33 11.55 7.14 -13.54
CA ARG A 33 12.17 7.51 -12.26
C ARG A 33 11.53 6.80 -11.08
N ARG A 34 10.29 6.32 -11.24
CA ARG A 34 9.49 5.72 -10.17
C ARG A 34 9.33 4.21 -10.35
N GLY A 35 9.94 3.64 -11.40
CA GLY A 35 9.90 2.21 -11.69
C GLY A 35 8.49 1.78 -12.06
N ILE A 36 7.99 0.71 -11.44
CA ILE A 36 6.65 0.17 -11.74
C ILE A 36 5.53 1.20 -11.55
N VAL A 37 5.70 2.18 -10.66
CA VAL A 37 4.72 3.27 -10.44
C VAL A 37 4.53 4.12 -11.70
N ASP A 38 5.54 4.25 -12.57
CA ASP A 38 5.37 4.94 -13.86
C ASP A 38 4.42 4.16 -14.79
N LEU A 39 4.31 2.83 -14.62
CA LEU A 39 3.36 1.98 -15.34
C LEU A 39 1.95 2.12 -14.80
N GLU A 40 1.80 2.14 -13.47
CA GLU A 40 0.50 2.36 -12.78
C GLU A 40 -0.17 3.65 -13.26
N PHE A 41 0.64 4.68 -13.49
CA PHE A 41 0.23 5.99 -14.00
C PHE A 41 0.60 6.20 -15.47
N ALA A 42 0.62 5.15 -16.29
CA ALA A 42 0.85 5.30 -17.72
C ALA A 42 -0.30 6.05 -18.41
N TRP A 43 -1.55 5.82 -17.97
CA TRP A 43 -2.82 6.38 -18.46
C TRP A 43 -3.16 6.15 -19.94
N THR A 44 -2.17 6.09 -20.81
CA THR A 44 -2.29 6.15 -22.27
C THR A 44 -1.43 5.07 -22.92
N GLU A 45 -1.87 4.63 -24.10
CA GLU A 45 -1.16 3.64 -24.90
C GLU A 45 0.26 4.06 -25.31
N PRO A 46 0.51 5.32 -25.76
CA PRO A 46 1.88 5.73 -26.11
C PRO A 46 2.84 5.65 -24.92
N ARG A 47 2.40 6.08 -23.74
CA ARG A 47 3.23 6.03 -22.52
C ARG A 47 3.47 4.59 -22.07
N TYR A 48 2.46 3.74 -22.13
CA TYR A 48 2.61 2.31 -21.85
C TYR A 48 3.61 1.66 -22.80
N ALA A 49 3.50 1.92 -24.11
CA ALA A 49 4.40 1.37 -25.12
C ALA A 49 5.85 1.82 -24.93
N GLU A 50 6.07 3.10 -24.58
CA GLU A 50 7.40 3.63 -24.23
C GLU A 50 8.04 2.84 -23.08
N LEU A 51 7.29 2.61 -22.01
CA LEU A 51 7.76 1.87 -20.84
C LEU A 51 8.03 0.39 -21.16
N MET A 52 7.17 -0.25 -21.96
CA MET A 52 7.35 -1.65 -22.36
C MET A 52 8.51 -1.85 -23.35
N ALA A 53 8.85 -0.84 -24.15
CA ALA A 53 10.04 -0.86 -24.98
C ALA A 53 11.33 -0.71 -24.15
N LEU A 54 11.25 0.01 -23.03
CA LEU A 54 12.38 0.27 -22.14
C LEU A 54 12.71 -0.92 -21.21
N TRP A 55 11.69 -1.67 -20.81
CA TRP A 55 11.82 -2.74 -19.83
C TRP A 55 11.74 -4.14 -20.43
N ARG A 56 12.38 -5.09 -19.74
CA ARG A 56 12.21 -6.51 -20.07
C ARG A 56 10.88 -7.00 -19.50
N ARG A 57 9.99 -7.48 -20.36
CA ARG A 57 8.67 -8.03 -19.97
C ARG A 57 8.71 -9.01 -18.77
N PRO A 58 9.65 -9.97 -18.67
CA PRO A 58 9.73 -10.86 -17.51
C PRO A 58 9.97 -10.12 -16.18
N VAL A 59 10.70 -9.00 -16.20
CA VAL A 59 10.96 -8.18 -15.01
C VAL A 59 9.68 -7.46 -14.59
N VAL A 60 8.93 -6.91 -15.54
CA VAL A 60 7.63 -6.26 -15.28
C VAL A 60 6.66 -7.26 -14.67
N LEU A 61 6.47 -8.42 -15.32
CA LEU A 61 5.60 -9.49 -14.83
C LEU A 61 6.00 -9.95 -13.43
N GLY A 62 7.30 -10.15 -13.19
CA GLY A 62 7.80 -10.53 -11.88
C GLY A 62 7.44 -9.51 -10.79
N ASN A 63 7.52 -8.21 -11.08
CA ASN A 63 7.14 -7.17 -10.12
C ASN A 63 5.64 -7.23 -9.83
N LEU A 64 4.81 -7.29 -10.87
CA LEU A 64 3.34 -7.37 -10.73
C LEU A 64 2.91 -8.63 -9.95
N TYR A 65 3.55 -9.77 -10.18
CA TYR A 65 3.23 -10.98 -9.42
C TYR A 65 3.68 -10.90 -7.96
N LEU A 66 4.85 -10.31 -7.70
CA LEU A 66 5.34 -10.11 -6.33
C LEU A 66 4.45 -9.13 -5.56
N ASP A 67 3.85 -8.15 -6.24
CA ASP A 67 2.91 -7.22 -5.64
C ASP A 67 1.70 -7.90 -4.99
N PHE A 68 1.18 -9.01 -5.54
CA PHE A 68 0.08 -9.75 -4.88
C PHE A 68 0.44 -10.21 -3.46
N LEU A 69 1.69 -10.65 -3.25
CA LEU A 69 2.17 -11.03 -1.92
C LEU A 69 2.40 -9.79 -1.04
N PHE A 70 2.90 -8.69 -1.63
CA PHE A 70 3.10 -7.43 -0.93
C PHE A 70 1.78 -6.84 -0.45
N ILE A 71 0.73 -6.88 -1.29
CA ILE A 71 -0.62 -6.43 -0.99
C ILE A 71 -1.17 -7.11 0.26
N ALA A 72 -1.09 -8.44 0.32
CA ALA A 72 -1.51 -9.20 1.48
C ALA A 72 -0.74 -8.76 2.75
N ALA A 73 0.57 -8.58 2.63
CA ALA A 73 1.42 -8.17 3.75
C ALA A 73 1.08 -6.76 4.25
N TYR A 74 1.07 -5.75 3.38
CA TYR A 74 0.85 -4.36 3.81
C TYR A 74 -0.60 -4.11 4.24
N ALA A 75 -1.60 -4.69 3.58
CA ALA A 75 -3.00 -4.52 3.98
C ALA A 75 -3.24 -5.11 5.38
N TRP A 76 -2.62 -6.28 5.66
CA TRP A 76 -2.64 -6.87 6.99
C TRP A 76 -1.93 -6.00 8.04
N PHE A 77 -0.79 -5.41 7.68
CA PHE A 77 -0.09 -4.45 8.55
C PHE A 77 -0.94 -3.22 8.85
N LEU A 78 -1.50 -2.55 7.83
CA LEU A 78 -2.34 -1.36 8.01
C LEU A 78 -3.56 -1.65 8.89
N TRP A 79 -4.21 -2.80 8.69
CA TRP A 79 -5.33 -3.24 9.52
C TRP A 79 -4.90 -3.48 10.98
N THR A 80 -3.85 -4.28 11.20
CA THR A 80 -3.37 -4.61 12.55
C THR A 80 -2.84 -3.39 13.30
N ALA A 81 -2.11 -2.51 12.62
CA ALA A 81 -1.58 -1.27 13.16
C ALA A 81 -2.71 -0.33 13.57
N SER A 82 -3.70 -0.13 12.70
CA SER A 82 -4.84 0.76 12.97
C SER A 82 -5.63 0.28 14.18
N ARG A 83 -5.94 -1.02 14.25
CA ARG A 83 -6.63 -1.62 15.41
C ARG A 83 -5.82 -1.55 16.70
N THR A 84 -4.51 -1.74 16.63
CA THR A 84 -3.66 -1.79 17.84
C THR A 84 -3.34 -0.41 18.38
N LEU A 85 -2.91 0.52 17.52
CA LEU A 85 -2.53 1.88 17.91
C LEU A 85 -3.75 2.78 18.14
N GLY A 86 -4.83 2.50 17.42
CA GLY A 86 -6.10 3.21 17.56
C GLY A 86 -6.83 2.98 18.89
N THR A 87 -6.40 2.02 19.72
CA THR A 87 -6.94 1.83 21.09
C THR A 87 -6.79 3.06 21.99
N ARG A 88 -5.95 4.02 21.60
CA ARG A 88 -5.75 5.30 22.29
C ARG A 88 -6.91 6.28 22.13
N PHE A 89 -7.77 6.08 21.13
CA PHE A 89 -8.91 6.94 20.86
C PHE A 89 -10.12 6.52 21.68
N ARG A 90 -10.88 7.51 22.16
CA ARG A 90 -12.13 7.27 22.88
C ARG A 90 -13.23 6.70 21.99
N MET A 91 -13.19 6.99 20.69
CA MET A 91 -14.18 6.54 19.72
C MET A 91 -13.72 5.23 19.05
N PRO A 92 -14.31 4.07 19.38
CA PRO A 92 -13.87 2.76 18.86
C PRO A 92 -14.11 2.59 17.35
N ARG A 93 -14.98 3.43 16.76
CA ARG A 93 -15.24 3.43 15.31
C ARG A 93 -14.07 3.95 14.50
N VAL A 94 -13.33 4.96 14.99
CA VAL A 94 -12.25 5.61 14.24
C VAL A 94 -11.16 4.60 13.82
N PRO A 95 -10.57 3.79 14.72
CA PRO A 95 -9.61 2.76 14.35
C PRO A 95 -10.16 1.71 13.37
N SER A 96 -11.46 1.43 13.46
CA SER A 96 -12.13 0.45 12.60
C SER A 96 -12.27 0.96 11.16
N VAL A 97 -12.58 2.24 11.00
CA VAL A 97 -12.66 2.91 9.69
C VAL A 97 -11.30 2.90 9.01
N PHE A 98 -10.24 3.32 9.69
CA PHE A 98 -8.89 3.31 9.10
C PHE A 98 -8.36 1.90 8.82
N ALA A 99 -8.71 0.92 9.67
CA ALA A 99 -8.41 -0.47 9.37
C ALA A 99 -9.13 -0.97 8.11
N GLY A 100 -10.40 -0.58 7.92
CA GLY A 100 -11.16 -0.85 6.69
C GLY A 100 -10.58 -0.14 5.47
N LEU A 101 -10.11 1.11 5.63
CA LEU A 101 -9.47 1.88 4.57
C LEU A 101 -8.17 1.22 4.09
N GLY A 102 -7.38 0.63 5.00
CA GLY A 102 -6.20 -0.15 4.64
C GLY A 102 -6.53 -1.42 3.83
N VAL A 103 -7.65 -2.08 4.14
CA VAL A 103 -8.13 -3.24 3.35
C VAL A 103 -8.66 -2.78 1.98
N ALA A 104 -9.39 -1.66 1.93
CA ALA A 104 -9.87 -1.08 0.68
C ALA A 104 -8.70 -0.66 -0.24
N ALA A 105 -7.62 -0.11 0.32
CA ALA A 105 -6.40 0.17 -0.43
C ALA A 105 -5.81 -1.10 -1.07
N GLY A 106 -5.71 -2.19 -0.29
CA GLY A 106 -5.28 -3.49 -0.82
C GLY A 106 -6.17 -4.01 -1.94
N ALA A 107 -7.49 -3.86 -1.82
CA ALA A 107 -8.43 -4.26 -2.88
C ALA A 107 -8.25 -3.44 -4.17
N LEU A 108 -8.04 -2.12 -4.04
CA LEU A 108 -7.74 -1.25 -5.18
C LEU A 108 -6.42 -1.64 -5.85
N ASP A 109 -5.41 -2.00 -5.06
CA ASP A 109 -4.11 -2.47 -5.54
C ASP A 109 -4.21 -3.78 -6.33
N LEU A 110 -5.09 -4.71 -5.91
CA LEU A 110 -5.38 -5.93 -6.67
C LEU A 110 -6.02 -5.61 -8.03
N VAL A 111 -6.97 -4.68 -8.07
CA VAL A 111 -7.63 -4.26 -9.32
C VAL A 111 -6.62 -3.64 -10.27
N GLU A 112 -5.77 -2.76 -9.74
CA GLU A 112 -4.70 -2.10 -10.48
C GLU A 112 -3.72 -3.13 -11.07
N ASN A 113 -3.16 -4.00 -10.25
CA ASN A 113 -2.23 -5.05 -10.69
C ASN A 113 -2.87 -6.04 -11.68
N ALA A 114 -4.14 -6.39 -11.50
CA ALA A 114 -4.87 -7.24 -12.44
C ALA A 114 -5.04 -6.56 -13.82
N CYS A 115 -5.36 -5.27 -13.83
CA CYS A 115 -5.47 -4.48 -15.06
C CYS A 115 -4.11 -4.36 -15.78
N LEU A 116 -3.03 -4.12 -15.04
CA LEU A 116 -1.69 -4.08 -15.61
C LEU A 116 -1.26 -5.46 -16.14
N LEU A 117 -1.53 -6.55 -15.41
CA LEU A 117 -1.26 -7.91 -15.90
C LEU A 117 -2.03 -8.21 -17.19
N TYR A 118 -3.31 -7.84 -17.28
CA TYR A 118 -4.10 -7.98 -18.49
C TYR A 118 -3.42 -7.27 -19.68
N ARG A 119 -2.94 -6.03 -19.47
CA ARG A 119 -2.25 -5.27 -20.51
C ARG A 119 -0.90 -5.88 -20.92
N VAL A 120 -0.09 -6.31 -19.95
CA VAL A 120 1.22 -6.95 -20.21
C VAL A 120 1.09 -8.33 -20.86
N HIS A 121 -0.07 -8.99 -20.74
CA HIS A 121 -0.40 -10.22 -21.47
C HIS A 121 -0.94 -9.98 -22.89
N GLY A 122 -1.01 -8.72 -23.35
CA GLY A 122 -1.43 -8.37 -24.71
C GLY A 122 -2.91 -8.03 -24.85
N GLY A 123 -3.65 -7.96 -23.73
CA GLY A 123 -5.05 -7.51 -23.75
C GLY A 123 -5.15 -6.07 -24.29
N SER A 124 -6.11 -5.79 -25.17
CA SER A 124 -6.26 -4.48 -25.81
C SER A 124 -7.29 -3.60 -25.09
N GLY A 125 -7.03 -2.29 -25.02
CA GLY A 125 -8.00 -1.31 -24.54
C GLY A 125 -7.44 -0.36 -23.49
N SER A 126 -7.67 0.94 -23.71
CA SER A 126 -7.24 2.01 -22.80
C SER A 126 -7.93 1.98 -21.44
N TRP A 127 -9.06 1.28 -21.33
CA TRP A 127 -9.83 1.15 -20.10
C TRP A 127 -8.97 0.58 -18.97
N ALA A 128 -8.16 -0.46 -19.23
CA ALA A 128 -7.39 -1.10 -18.17
C ALA A 128 -6.28 -0.19 -17.64
N LEU A 129 -5.62 0.61 -18.50
CA LEU A 129 -4.63 1.59 -18.07
C LEU A 129 -5.28 2.73 -17.27
N THR A 130 -6.49 3.15 -17.65
CA THR A 130 -7.25 4.18 -16.94
C THR A 130 -7.74 3.65 -15.58
N THR A 131 -8.27 2.43 -15.53
CA THR A 131 -8.69 1.77 -14.30
C THR A 131 -7.50 1.56 -13.36
N ALA A 132 -6.35 1.12 -13.87
CA ALA A 132 -5.12 1.01 -13.09
C ALA A 132 -4.70 2.36 -12.50
N GLY A 133 -4.68 3.43 -13.30
CA GLY A 133 -4.33 4.77 -12.81
C GLY A 133 -5.28 5.33 -11.75
N ILE A 134 -6.60 5.15 -11.94
CA ILE A 134 -7.61 5.58 -10.94
C ILE A 134 -7.45 4.77 -9.65
N ALA A 135 -7.32 3.45 -9.76
CA ALA A 135 -7.14 2.57 -8.62
C ALA A 135 -5.83 2.87 -7.89
N ALA A 136 -4.74 3.17 -8.60
CA ALA A 136 -3.48 3.63 -8.03
C ALA A 136 -3.63 4.97 -7.29
N GLY A 137 -4.29 5.97 -7.89
CA GLY A 137 -4.54 7.24 -7.23
C GLY A 137 -5.36 7.08 -5.93
N ALA A 138 -6.41 6.28 -5.99
CA ALA A 138 -7.27 5.99 -4.85
C ALA A 138 -6.54 5.18 -3.75
N LYS A 139 -5.75 4.15 -4.13
CA LYS A 139 -5.00 3.32 -3.18
C LYS A 139 -3.95 4.16 -2.45
N PHE A 140 -3.18 4.98 -3.16
CA PHE A 140 -2.17 5.83 -2.51
C PHE A 140 -2.78 6.86 -1.57
N SER A 141 -3.93 7.43 -1.94
CA SER A 141 -4.67 8.36 -1.07
C SER A 141 -5.17 7.68 0.21
N ALA A 142 -5.72 6.47 0.08
CA ALA A 142 -6.17 5.65 1.21
C ALA A 142 -5.00 5.25 2.12
N VAL A 143 -3.89 4.76 1.57
CA VAL A 143 -2.67 4.43 2.32
C VAL A 143 -2.14 5.66 3.05
N LEU A 144 -2.04 6.81 2.38
CA LEU A 144 -1.57 8.06 2.99
C LEU A 144 -2.46 8.46 4.19
N ALA A 145 -3.77 8.41 4.04
CA ALA A 145 -4.70 8.72 5.13
C ALA A 145 -4.53 7.77 6.33
N VAL A 146 -4.33 6.47 6.09
CA VAL A 146 -4.05 5.51 7.17
C VAL A 146 -2.70 5.81 7.83
N LEU A 147 -1.64 6.08 7.06
CA LEU A 147 -0.33 6.40 7.61
C LEU A 147 -0.35 7.66 8.47
N LEU A 148 -1.06 8.72 8.04
CA LEU A 148 -1.25 9.94 8.83
C LEU A 148 -2.01 9.66 10.14
N PHE A 149 -3.05 8.82 10.08
CA PHE A 149 -3.76 8.36 11.28
C PHE A 149 -2.84 7.61 12.24
N LEU A 150 -2.02 6.66 11.74
CA LEU A 150 -1.08 5.91 12.54
C LEU A 150 -0.02 6.82 13.17
N LEU A 151 0.50 7.78 12.42
CA LEU A 151 1.46 8.76 12.91
C LEU A 151 0.86 9.60 14.03
N TYR A 152 -0.35 10.13 13.84
CA TYR A 152 -1.07 10.85 14.89
C TYR A 152 -1.30 9.96 16.12
N ALA A 153 -1.72 8.71 15.93
CA ALA A 153 -1.93 7.76 17.01
C ALA A 153 -0.64 7.49 17.81
N LEU A 154 0.51 7.43 17.12
CA LEU A 154 1.83 7.23 17.73
C LEU A 154 2.30 8.44 18.54
N LEU A 155 2.17 9.64 17.99
CA LEU A 155 2.60 10.90 18.59
C LEU A 155 1.66 11.40 19.69
N GLY A 156 0.39 10.98 19.67
CA GLY A 156 -0.59 11.30 20.72
C GLY A 156 -0.07 10.86 22.09
N LYS A 157 0.25 11.84 22.96
CA LYS A 157 0.74 11.58 24.32
C LYS A 157 -0.24 10.65 25.03
N ARG A 158 0.26 9.57 25.65
CA ARG A 158 -0.49 8.81 26.66
C ARG A 158 -0.82 9.79 27.78
N LYS A 159 -2.02 10.37 27.78
CA LYS A 159 -2.56 10.99 28.99
C LYS A 159 -2.77 9.83 29.96
N ARG A 160 -1.74 9.51 30.76
CA ARG A 160 -1.83 8.58 31.89
C ARG A 160 -3.06 9.04 32.66
N ARG A 161 -4.11 8.23 32.69
CA ARG A 161 -5.11 8.34 33.76
C ARG A 161 -4.30 8.12 35.03
N ARG A 162 -3.94 9.20 35.73
CA ARG A 162 -3.59 9.10 37.14
C ARG A 162 -4.85 8.50 37.77
N ALA A 163 -4.78 7.22 38.09
CA ALA A 163 -5.76 6.58 38.95
C ALA A 163 -5.82 7.43 40.21
N GLY A 164 -7.04 7.72 40.68
CA GLY A 164 -7.25 8.43 41.93
C GLY A 164 -6.42 7.77 43.01
N ALA A 165 -5.59 8.58 43.67
CA ALA A 165 -5.19 8.23 45.01
C ALA A 165 -6.48 8.17 45.84
N PRO A 166 -6.80 7.06 46.51
CA PRO A 166 -7.82 7.09 47.54
C PRO A 166 -7.34 8.07 48.62
N SER A 167 -8.08 9.14 48.85
CA SER A 167 -7.96 9.95 50.05
C SER A 167 -8.45 9.08 51.22
N SER A 168 -7.50 8.45 51.90
CA SER A 168 -7.73 7.83 53.19
C SER A 168 -7.76 8.90 54.28
N VAL A 169 -8.89 8.90 55.00
CA VAL A 169 -9.18 9.56 56.30
C VAL A 169 -9.40 11.06 56.26
#